data_AF-A0A953FEX4-F1
#
_entry.id   AF-A0A953FEX4-F1
#
_cell.length_a   1.000
_cell.length_b   1.000
_cell.length_c   1.000
_cell.angle_alpha   90.00
_cell.angle_beta   90.00
_cell.angle_gamma   90.00
#
_symmetry.space_group_name_H-M   'P 1'
#
loop_
_entity.id
_entity.type
_entity.pdbx_description
1 polymer ?
#
loop_
_entity_poly.entity_id
_entity_poly.type
_entity_poly.pdbx_seq_one_letter_code
_entity_poly.pdbx_strand_id
1 'polypeptide(L)'
;MITRIRAHISKELLLLFRDRAGLALLFAMPACLVVIMALVQDAPFRDFSDRQLQVVYKDLDRGDVGRQLREGLERSGSFTITDGTDMTPGMFLDAIRKGQYQVGIMVPEGASKVLEARASSTISSVFGPLTGTGTGPGAELDSATVRVIMDPEVKHAFRQLVHASVRGILSGLSSDRLLDGMRAELEQVTGDSLVMPVVTEPFVDLHEEMAGGELMGERVAHDSTQHNVPAWTVFAMFFTVVLLGGNMVKERESGRMLRLLTMPGGTGERILGRMTAYLMVCVAQGILLILIGIWFLPLIGLPQLRVAGPSMIVLLFIAAVPTALAATSLGVLVGSMSRSQQQSAVLGSTFVVIMSAIGGIWVPLYIMPPAMRALGQLSPLHWGLEAFNVPLLREGDLWELLPSVAPLLLFSVVCIIAAIVAERRATYR
;
A
#
# COMPACT_ATOMS: atom_id res chain seq x y z
N MET A 1 39.56 -2.93 13.86
CA MET A 1 38.09 -3.09 13.89
C MET A 1 37.51 -3.29 12.49
N ILE A 2 37.60 -2.30 11.58
CA ILE A 2 37.03 -2.39 10.21
C ILE A 2 37.56 -3.60 9.42
N THR A 3 38.87 -3.85 9.43
CA THR A 3 39.49 -5.01 8.76
C THR A 3 38.98 -6.36 9.29
N ARG A 4 38.65 -6.43 10.59
CA ARG A 4 38.13 -7.64 11.23
C ARG A 4 36.66 -7.88 10.86
N ILE A 5 35.84 -6.83 10.88
CA ILE A 5 34.44 -6.90 10.42
C ILE A 5 34.40 -7.35 8.96
N ARG A 6 35.26 -6.79 8.09
CA ARG A 6 35.37 -7.22 6.69
C ARG A 6 35.73 -8.70 6.56
N ALA A 7 36.67 -9.20 7.37
CA ALA A 7 37.03 -10.62 7.37
C ALA A 7 35.86 -11.52 7.79
N HIS A 8 35.08 -11.12 8.80
CA HIS A 8 33.86 -11.82 9.18
C HIS A 8 32.82 -11.82 8.06
N ILE A 9 32.59 -10.69 7.39
CA ILE A 9 31.68 -10.60 6.25
C ILE A 9 32.11 -11.57 5.14
N SER A 10 33.38 -11.51 4.73
CA SER A 10 33.93 -12.39 3.69
C SER A 10 33.80 -13.86 4.07
N LYS A 11 34.05 -14.21 5.33
CA LYS A 11 33.88 -15.58 5.84
C LYS A 11 32.43 -16.06 5.69
N GLU A 12 31.44 -15.25 6.06
CA GLU A 12 30.03 -15.66 6.00
C GLU A 12 29.55 -15.77 4.55
N LEU A 13 29.95 -14.84 3.67
CA LEU A 13 29.64 -14.93 2.24
C LEU A 13 30.27 -16.17 1.60
N LEU A 14 31.52 -16.51 1.92
CA LEU A 14 32.18 -17.72 1.42
C LEU A 14 31.49 -19.00 1.90
N LEU A 15 30.98 -19.04 3.13
CA LEU A 15 30.21 -20.18 3.63
C LEU A 15 28.89 -20.33 2.88
N LEU A 16 28.20 -19.22 2.63
CA LEU A 16 26.96 -19.19 1.84
C LEU A 16 27.21 -19.66 0.41
N PHE A 17 28.23 -19.15 -0.28
CA PHE A 17 28.54 -19.57 -1.65
C PHE A 17 28.93 -21.05 -1.78
N ARG A 18 29.44 -21.66 -0.72
CA ARG A 18 29.75 -23.10 -0.68
C ARG A 18 28.52 -23.96 -0.39
N ASP A 19 27.50 -23.41 0.24
CA ASP A 19 26.24 -24.09 0.53
C ASP A 19 25.24 -23.91 -0.61
N ARG A 20 25.36 -24.75 -1.65
CA ARG A 20 24.46 -24.71 -2.82
C ARG A 20 23.00 -24.92 -2.45
N ALA A 21 22.72 -25.78 -1.47
CA ALA A 21 21.37 -26.02 -1.01
C ALA A 21 20.81 -24.79 -0.27
N GLY A 22 21.63 -24.17 0.59
CA GLY A 22 21.29 -22.91 1.24
C GLY A 22 21.03 -21.77 0.25
N LEU A 23 21.85 -21.63 -0.80
CA LEU A 23 21.62 -20.64 -1.85
C LEU A 23 20.34 -20.90 -2.64
N ALA A 24 20.06 -22.16 -3.00
CA ALA A 24 18.80 -22.51 -3.67
C ALA A 24 17.59 -22.18 -2.79
N LEU A 25 17.68 -22.44 -1.48
CA LEU A 25 16.64 -22.08 -0.52
C LEU A 25 16.45 -20.55 -0.40
N LEU A 26 17.53 -19.78 -0.45
CA LEU A 26 17.46 -18.32 -0.38
C LEU A 26 16.90 -17.68 -1.66
N PHE A 27 17.35 -18.11 -2.83
CA PHE A 27 17.04 -17.40 -4.08
C PHE A 27 15.99 -18.12 -4.93
N ALA A 28 16.12 -19.43 -5.13
CA ALA A 28 15.25 -20.17 -6.04
C ALA A 28 13.86 -20.40 -5.45
N MET A 29 13.75 -20.82 -4.18
CA MET A 29 12.45 -21.07 -3.54
C MET A 29 11.55 -19.81 -3.56
N PRO A 30 12.00 -18.63 -3.09
CA PRO A 30 11.15 -17.43 -3.14
C PRO A 30 10.84 -16.96 -4.56
N ALA A 31 11.78 -17.09 -5.50
CA ALA A 31 11.52 -16.77 -6.90
C ALA A 31 10.40 -17.64 -7.48
N CYS A 32 10.44 -18.96 -7.22
CA CYS A 32 9.36 -19.86 -7.60
C CYS A 32 8.05 -19.50 -6.92
N LEU A 33 8.07 -19.18 -5.62
CA LEU A 33 6.86 -18.82 -4.87
C LEU A 33 6.22 -17.53 -5.37
N VAL A 34 7.00 -16.48 -5.65
CA VAL A 34 6.49 -15.23 -6.27
C VAL A 34 5.75 -15.55 -7.56
N VAL A 35 6.37 -16.34 -8.45
CA VAL A 35 5.80 -16.68 -9.75
C VAL A 35 4.53 -17.50 -9.61
N ILE A 36 4.57 -18.58 -8.80
CA ILE A 36 3.43 -19.45 -8.58
C ILE A 36 2.27 -18.68 -7.95
N MET A 37 2.54 -17.84 -6.95
CA MET A 37 1.48 -17.15 -6.23
C MET A 37 0.91 -15.98 -7.02
N ALA A 38 1.74 -15.28 -7.80
CA ALA A 38 1.22 -14.30 -8.75
C ALA A 38 0.28 -14.97 -9.77
N LEU A 39 0.65 -16.14 -10.33
CA LEU A 39 -0.22 -16.92 -11.22
C LEU A 39 -1.52 -17.38 -10.55
N VAL A 40 -1.41 -17.95 -9.35
CA VAL A 40 -2.57 -18.50 -8.60
C VAL A 40 -3.54 -17.39 -8.20
N GLN A 41 -3.02 -16.23 -7.81
CA GLN A 41 -3.84 -15.11 -7.33
C GLN A 41 -4.30 -14.18 -8.44
N ASP A 42 -3.78 -14.29 -9.67
CA ASP A 42 -4.16 -13.42 -10.79
C ASP A 42 -5.66 -13.43 -11.07
N ALA A 43 -6.26 -14.62 -11.23
CA ALA A 43 -7.69 -14.74 -11.48
C ALA A 43 -8.54 -14.13 -10.35
N PRO A 44 -8.30 -14.43 -9.06
CA PRO A 44 -8.98 -13.74 -7.96
C PRO A 44 -8.81 -12.21 -7.97
N PHE A 45 -7.61 -11.69 -8.24
CA PHE A 45 -7.39 -10.24 -8.31
C PHE A 45 -8.11 -9.61 -9.49
N ARG A 46 -8.12 -10.27 -10.66
CA ARG A 46 -8.88 -9.83 -11.84
C ARG A 46 -10.39 -9.87 -11.60
N ASP A 47 -10.92 -10.91 -10.96
CA ASP A 47 -12.34 -10.98 -10.59
C ASP A 47 -12.77 -9.85 -9.64
N PHE A 48 -11.85 -9.32 -8.83
CA PHE A 48 -12.10 -8.14 -8.01
C PHE A 48 -12.03 -6.83 -8.78
N SER A 49 -11.19 -6.75 -9.83
CA SER A 49 -10.99 -5.54 -10.63
C SER A 49 -11.94 -5.43 -11.84
N ASP A 50 -12.40 -6.54 -12.42
CA ASP A 50 -13.19 -6.63 -13.67
C ASP A 50 -14.71 -6.68 -13.45
N ARG A 51 -15.23 -6.80 -12.21
CA ARG A 51 -16.68 -6.66 -12.00
C ARG A 51 -17.06 -5.21 -12.21
N GLN A 52 -17.65 -4.87 -13.35
CA GLN A 52 -18.29 -3.57 -13.52
C GLN A 52 -19.34 -3.38 -12.42
N LEU A 53 -19.22 -2.28 -11.70
CA LEU A 53 -20.04 -2.01 -10.54
C LEU A 53 -21.46 -1.69 -11.01
N GLN A 54 -22.45 -2.44 -10.56
CA GLN A 54 -23.84 -2.15 -10.90
C GLN A 54 -24.31 -0.94 -10.09
N VAL A 55 -24.40 0.20 -10.78
CA VAL A 55 -24.84 1.47 -10.22
C VAL A 55 -26.24 1.76 -10.71
N VAL A 56 -27.19 1.95 -9.80
CA VAL A 56 -28.50 2.51 -10.13
C VAL A 56 -28.42 4.03 -10.06
N TYR A 57 -28.75 4.70 -11.15
CA TYR A 57 -28.64 6.15 -11.27
C TYR A 57 -30.01 6.79 -11.31
N LYS A 58 -30.22 7.82 -10.47
CA LYS A 58 -31.47 8.58 -10.44
C LYS A 58 -31.19 10.09 -10.49
N ASP A 59 -31.59 10.69 -11.60
CA ASP A 59 -31.50 12.14 -11.80
C ASP A 59 -32.85 12.81 -11.53
N LEU A 60 -32.94 13.59 -10.45
CA LEU A 60 -34.09 14.42 -10.12
C LEU A 60 -33.95 15.87 -10.63
N ASP A 61 -32.74 16.27 -11.03
CA ASP A 61 -32.43 17.62 -11.52
C ASP A 61 -32.84 17.81 -12.98
N ARG A 62 -32.69 16.75 -13.80
CA ARG A 62 -32.87 16.76 -15.26
C ARG A 62 -32.06 17.87 -15.97
N GLY A 63 -31.01 18.35 -15.31
CA GLY A 63 -30.12 19.41 -15.77
C GLY A 63 -28.79 18.88 -16.32
N ASP A 64 -27.86 19.78 -16.60
CA ASP A 64 -26.56 19.43 -17.19
C ASP A 64 -25.66 18.63 -16.24
N VAL A 65 -25.73 18.89 -14.93
CA VAL A 65 -24.96 18.15 -13.92
C VAL A 65 -25.33 16.67 -13.94
N GLY A 66 -26.63 16.36 -13.99
CA GLY A 66 -27.13 14.99 -14.03
C GLY A 66 -26.72 14.24 -15.31
N ARG A 67 -26.74 14.91 -16.47
CA ARG A 67 -26.31 14.32 -17.74
C ARG A 67 -24.81 14.07 -17.77
N GLN A 68 -24.01 15.08 -17.42
CA GLN A 68 -22.55 15.01 -17.48
C GLN A 68 -21.97 14.06 -16.43
N LEU A 69 -22.58 13.97 -15.25
CA LEU A 69 -22.18 12.99 -14.24
C LEU A 69 -22.40 11.55 -14.73
N ARG A 70 -23.56 11.28 -15.36
CA ARG A 70 -23.85 9.97 -15.97
C ARG A 70 -22.82 9.64 -17.06
N GLU A 71 -22.62 10.55 -18.01
CA GLU A 71 -21.67 10.33 -19.11
C GLU A 71 -20.23 10.15 -18.60
N GLY A 72 -19.82 10.91 -17.58
CA GLY A 72 -18.50 10.78 -16.98
C GLY A 72 -18.29 9.41 -16.31
N LEU A 73 -19.31 8.89 -15.64
CA LEU A 73 -19.29 7.56 -15.04
C LEU A 73 -19.27 6.45 -16.11
N GLU A 74 -20.05 6.57 -17.18
CA GLU A 74 -20.05 5.61 -18.30
C GLU A 74 -18.69 5.60 -19.04
N ARG A 75 -18.09 6.78 -19.28
CA ARG A 75 -16.76 6.90 -19.90
C ARG A 75 -15.63 6.28 -19.08
N SER A 76 -15.80 6.17 -17.76
CA SER A 76 -14.80 5.57 -16.88
C SER A 76 -14.63 4.06 -17.08
N GLY A 77 -15.59 3.39 -17.74
CA GLY A 77 -15.59 1.94 -18.00
C GLY A 77 -15.72 1.03 -16.77
N SER A 78 -15.70 1.60 -15.56
CA SER A 78 -15.71 0.88 -14.28
C SER A 78 -17.13 0.59 -13.76
N PHE A 79 -18.15 1.27 -14.28
CA PHE A 79 -19.53 1.19 -13.79
C PHE A 79 -20.49 0.74 -14.90
N THR A 80 -21.42 -0.16 -14.57
CA THR A 80 -22.60 -0.44 -15.39
C THR A 80 -23.77 0.35 -14.81
N ILE A 81 -24.21 1.38 -15.52
CA ILE A 81 -25.29 2.26 -15.05
C ILE A 81 -26.65 1.70 -15.48
N THR A 82 -27.56 1.54 -14.51
CA THR A 82 -28.97 1.19 -14.75
C THR A 82 -29.85 2.39 -14.40
N ASP A 83 -30.78 2.74 -15.29
CA ASP A 83 -31.70 3.86 -15.07
C ASP A 83 -32.73 3.52 -13.97
N GLY A 84 -32.74 4.32 -12.90
CA GLY A 84 -33.66 4.20 -11.77
C GLY A 84 -34.80 5.22 -11.77
N THR A 85 -35.09 5.86 -12.91
CA THR A 85 -36.08 6.94 -13.05
C THR A 85 -37.49 6.54 -12.65
N ASP A 86 -37.86 5.27 -12.83
CA ASP A 86 -39.21 4.76 -12.55
C ASP A 86 -39.41 4.33 -11.08
N MET A 87 -38.34 4.34 -10.28
CA MET A 87 -38.37 3.91 -8.88
C MET A 87 -38.72 5.08 -7.97
N THR A 88 -39.67 4.91 -7.04
CA THR A 88 -39.83 5.89 -5.94
C THR A 88 -38.59 5.92 -5.04
N PRO A 89 -38.27 7.02 -4.34
CA PRO A 89 -37.11 7.10 -3.45
C PRO A 89 -37.03 5.95 -2.43
N GLY A 90 -38.18 5.48 -1.94
CA GLY A 90 -38.27 4.30 -1.06
C GLY A 90 -37.91 2.99 -1.76
N MET A 91 -38.39 2.77 -2.99
CA MET A 91 -38.03 1.59 -3.79
C MET A 91 -36.56 1.58 -4.21
N PHE A 92 -35.97 2.75 -4.46
CA PHE A 92 -34.55 2.93 -4.77
C PHE A 92 -33.67 2.50 -3.59
N LEU A 93 -34.00 2.98 -2.38
CA LEU A 93 -33.33 2.58 -1.14
C LEU A 93 -33.48 1.09 -0.86
N ASP A 94 -34.69 0.53 -1.05
CA ASP A 94 -34.95 -0.90 -0.82
C ASP A 94 -34.22 -1.81 -1.81
N ALA A 95 -34.04 -1.39 -3.06
CA ALA A 95 -33.31 -2.17 -4.06
C ALA A 95 -31.81 -2.25 -3.74
N ILE A 96 -31.23 -1.17 -3.21
CA ILE A 96 -29.83 -1.15 -2.75
C ILE A 96 -29.71 -1.99 -1.47
N ARG A 97 -30.64 -1.87 -0.51
CA ARG A 97 -30.63 -2.66 0.74
C ARG A 97 -30.83 -4.16 0.54
N LYS A 98 -31.53 -4.56 -0.52
CA LYS A 98 -31.75 -5.98 -0.88
C LYS A 98 -30.63 -6.56 -1.74
N GLY A 99 -29.55 -5.80 -1.98
CA GLY A 99 -28.41 -6.21 -2.80
C GLY A 99 -28.71 -6.35 -4.29
N GLN A 100 -29.79 -5.74 -4.80
CA GLN A 100 -30.09 -5.73 -6.24
C GLN A 100 -29.16 -4.80 -7.02
N TYR A 101 -28.70 -3.73 -6.37
CA TYR A 101 -27.69 -2.81 -6.89
C TYR A 101 -26.67 -2.51 -5.80
N GLN A 102 -25.39 -2.40 -6.17
CA GLN A 102 -24.31 -2.18 -5.23
C GLN A 102 -24.18 -0.70 -4.82
N VAL A 103 -24.54 0.22 -5.74
CA VAL A 103 -24.53 1.67 -5.49
C VAL A 103 -25.78 2.30 -6.06
N GLY A 104 -26.35 3.23 -5.31
CA GLY A 104 -27.26 4.25 -5.82
C GLY A 104 -26.61 5.61 -5.86
N ILE A 105 -26.65 6.29 -7.00
CA ILE A 105 -26.29 7.71 -7.10
C ILE A 105 -27.58 8.49 -7.37
N MET A 106 -27.88 9.45 -6.50
CA MET A 106 -29.05 10.31 -6.61
C MET A 106 -28.62 11.77 -6.70
N VAL A 107 -28.95 12.40 -7.82
CA VAL A 107 -28.74 13.84 -8.02
C VAL A 107 -30.01 14.58 -7.56
N PRO A 108 -29.92 15.51 -6.60
CA PRO A 108 -31.08 16.23 -6.07
C PRO A 108 -31.63 17.25 -7.08
N GLU A 109 -32.91 17.60 -6.96
CA GLU A 109 -33.53 18.65 -7.77
C GLU A 109 -32.84 20.00 -7.53
N GLY A 110 -32.49 20.72 -8.60
CA GLY A 110 -31.85 22.03 -8.52
C GLY A 110 -30.32 22.01 -8.45
N ALA A 111 -29.67 20.84 -8.55
CA ALA A 111 -28.21 20.71 -8.53
C ALA A 111 -27.52 21.57 -9.60
N SER A 112 -28.04 21.60 -10.84
CA SER A 112 -27.48 22.44 -11.90
C SER A 112 -27.62 23.93 -11.60
N LYS A 113 -28.75 24.35 -11.01
CA LYS A 113 -28.98 25.76 -10.64
C LYS A 113 -28.03 26.23 -9.54
N VAL A 114 -27.73 25.36 -8.58
CA VAL A 114 -26.77 25.65 -7.51
C VAL A 114 -25.35 25.74 -8.04
N LEU A 115 -24.95 24.84 -8.94
CA LEU A 115 -23.65 24.91 -9.60
C LEU A 115 -23.48 26.23 -10.35
N GLU A 116 -24.49 26.65 -11.13
CA GLU A 116 -24.48 27.92 -11.86
C GLU A 116 -24.43 29.12 -10.90
N ALA A 117 -25.28 29.15 -9.86
CA ALA A 117 -25.31 30.23 -8.89
C ALA A 117 -23.96 30.40 -8.14
N ARG A 118 -23.31 29.29 -7.76
CA ARG A 118 -21.99 29.32 -7.10
C ARG A 118 -20.87 29.71 -8.05
N ALA A 119 -20.88 29.20 -9.28
CA ALA A 119 -19.91 29.59 -10.30
C ALA A 119 -20.00 31.10 -10.57
N SER A 120 -21.21 31.61 -10.86
CA SER A 120 -21.45 33.04 -11.09
C SER A 120 -21.10 33.90 -9.88
N SER A 121 -21.41 33.47 -8.66
CA SER A 121 -21.03 34.20 -7.43
C SER A 121 -19.51 34.22 -7.20
N THR A 122 -18.81 33.15 -7.57
CA THR A 122 -17.35 33.07 -7.47
C THR A 122 -16.69 33.97 -8.52
N ILE A 123 -17.22 33.97 -9.74
CA ILE A 123 -16.74 34.85 -10.81
C ILE A 123 -17.01 36.32 -10.42
N SER A 124 -18.23 36.66 -9.99
CA SER A 124 -18.56 38.03 -9.58
C SER A 124 -17.78 38.52 -8.37
N SER A 125 -17.34 37.64 -7.47
CA SER A 125 -16.47 38.04 -6.34
C SER A 125 -15.03 38.31 -6.78
N VAL A 126 -14.56 37.64 -7.84
CA VAL A 126 -13.24 37.85 -8.44
C VAL A 126 -13.21 39.08 -9.35
N PHE A 127 -14.25 39.29 -10.17
CA PHE A 127 -14.31 40.38 -11.16
C PHE A 127 -15.13 41.60 -10.71
N GLY A 128 -16.00 41.47 -9.71
CA GLY A 128 -16.79 42.57 -9.15
C GLY A 128 -15.97 43.76 -8.64
N PRO A 129 -14.79 43.54 -8.01
CA PRO A 129 -13.87 44.63 -7.68
C PRO A 129 -13.28 45.35 -8.90
N LEU A 130 -13.17 44.69 -10.05
CA LEU A 130 -12.64 45.26 -11.30
C LEU A 130 -13.71 46.01 -12.10
N THR A 131 -14.97 45.58 -12.04
CA THR A 131 -16.09 46.17 -12.80
C THR A 131 -16.86 47.23 -12.01
N GLY A 132 -16.47 47.50 -10.75
CA GLY A 132 -17.14 48.48 -9.89
C GLY A 132 -18.53 48.06 -9.39
N THR A 133 -18.88 46.80 -9.57
CA THR A 133 -20.20 46.22 -9.19
C THR A 133 -20.15 45.41 -7.89
N GLY A 134 -19.03 45.42 -7.16
CA GLY A 134 -18.79 44.58 -6.00
C GLY A 134 -19.87 44.65 -4.92
N THR A 135 -20.75 43.63 -4.89
CA THR A 135 -21.42 43.21 -3.66
C THR A 135 -20.40 42.46 -2.79
N GLY A 136 -20.41 42.71 -1.48
CA GLY A 136 -19.43 42.20 -0.50
C GLY A 136 -19.29 40.66 -0.39
N PRO A 137 -18.67 40.14 0.68
CA PRO A 137 -18.31 38.72 0.81
C PRO A 137 -19.51 37.82 0.50
N GLY A 138 -19.29 36.85 -0.40
CA GLY A 138 -20.31 36.06 -1.07
C GLY A 138 -21.38 35.53 -0.13
N ALA A 139 -22.65 35.67 -0.55
CA ALA A 139 -23.76 35.06 0.16
C ALA A 139 -23.50 33.56 0.34
N GLU A 140 -23.76 33.04 1.55
CA GLU A 140 -23.80 31.60 1.80
C GLU A 140 -24.88 30.99 0.88
N LEU A 141 -24.45 30.44 -0.25
CA LEU A 141 -25.31 29.75 -1.19
C LEU A 141 -25.46 28.30 -0.76
N ASP A 142 -26.70 27.83 -0.69
CA ASP A 142 -27.06 26.43 -0.41
C ASP A 142 -26.17 25.45 -1.19
N SER A 143 -25.66 24.41 -0.53
CA SER A 143 -24.93 23.33 -1.20
C SER A 143 -25.91 22.28 -1.73
N ALA A 144 -25.98 22.14 -3.05
CA ALA A 144 -26.59 20.96 -3.63
C ALA A 144 -25.72 19.76 -3.27
N THR A 145 -26.34 18.75 -2.69
CA THR A 145 -25.64 17.61 -2.13
C THR A 145 -25.99 16.35 -2.93
N VAL A 146 -25.04 15.85 -3.73
CA VAL A 146 -25.23 14.59 -4.45
C VAL A 146 -25.17 13.45 -3.44
N ARG A 147 -26.26 12.69 -3.33
CA ARG A 147 -26.36 11.57 -2.38
C ARG A 147 -25.85 10.31 -3.05
N VAL A 148 -24.77 9.76 -2.50
CA VAL A 148 -24.26 8.45 -2.87
C VAL A 148 -24.65 7.47 -1.78
N ILE A 149 -25.47 6.49 -2.14
CA ILE A 149 -26.01 5.47 -1.25
C ILE A 149 -25.34 4.16 -1.64
N MET A 150 -24.70 3.48 -0.70
CA MET A 150 -24.00 2.24 -0.98
C MET A 150 -24.57 1.11 -0.13
N ASP A 151 -24.59 -0.10 -0.69
CA ASP A 151 -24.92 -1.29 0.08
C ASP A 151 -23.82 -1.52 1.15
N PRO A 152 -24.17 -1.84 2.42
CA PRO A 152 -23.21 -2.08 3.50
C PRO A 152 -22.22 -3.23 3.22
N GLU A 153 -22.53 -4.15 2.30
CA GLU A 153 -21.65 -5.25 1.87
C GLU A 153 -20.60 -4.81 0.82
N VAL A 154 -20.67 -3.57 0.32
CA VAL A 154 -19.72 -3.04 -0.65
C VAL A 154 -18.34 -2.82 -0.03
N LYS A 155 -17.34 -3.42 -0.66
CA LYS A 155 -15.95 -3.34 -0.22
C LYS A 155 -15.44 -1.90 -0.20
N HIS A 156 -14.64 -1.56 0.81
CA HIS A 156 -14.14 -0.18 1.00
C HIS A 156 -13.39 0.40 -0.22
N ALA A 157 -12.57 -0.40 -0.91
CA ALA A 157 -11.84 0.04 -2.11
C ALA A 157 -12.78 0.53 -3.23
N PHE A 158 -13.91 -0.13 -3.37
CA PHE A 158 -14.95 0.23 -4.32
C PHE A 158 -15.61 1.55 -3.91
N ARG A 159 -15.90 1.74 -2.61
CA ARG A 159 -16.50 2.98 -2.10
C ARG A 159 -15.61 4.19 -2.41
N GLN A 160 -14.31 4.03 -2.19
CA GLN A 160 -13.33 5.06 -2.55
C GLN A 160 -13.28 5.32 -4.06
N LEU A 161 -13.39 4.28 -4.89
CA LEU A 161 -13.40 4.42 -6.35
C LEU A 161 -14.64 5.18 -6.84
N VAL A 162 -15.84 4.87 -6.32
CA VAL A 162 -17.08 5.62 -6.61
C VAL A 162 -16.90 7.08 -6.20
N HIS A 163 -16.47 7.30 -4.96
CA HIS A 163 -16.31 8.64 -4.41
C HIS A 163 -15.28 9.47 -5.19
N ALA A 164 -14.11 8.90 -5.51
CA ALA A 164 -13.09 9.58 -6.30
C ALA A 164 -13.58 9.88 -7.73
N SER A 165 -14.33 8.95 -8.34
CA SER A 165 -14.88 9.14 -9.69
C SER A 165 -15.93 10.25 -9.71
N VAL A 166 -16.91 10.21 -8.79
CA VAL A 166 -17.95 11.24 -8.70
C VAL A 166 -17.36 12.60 -8.37
N ARG A 167 -16.44 12.68 -7.39
CA ARG A 167 -15.76 13.93 -7.03
C ARG A 167 -14.94 14.47 -8.20
N GLY A 168 -14.16 13.62 -8.88
CA GLY A 168 -13.35 14.02 -10.03
C GLY A 168 -14.20 14.60 -11.16
N ILE A 169 -15.35 14.00 -11.45
CA ILE A 169 -16.30 14.51 -12.45
C ILE A 169 -16.88 15.85 -11.99
N LEU A 170 -17.41 15.95 -10.76
CA LEU A 170 -17.99 17.19 -10.23
C LEU A 170 -16.99 18.35 -10.16
N SER A 171 -15.74 18.07 -9.79
CA SER A 171 -14.65 19.05 -9.83
C SER A 171 -14.34 19.50 -11.26
N GLY A 172 -14.31 18.58 -12.23
CA GLY A 172 -14.17 18.92 -13.65
C GLY A 172 -15.28 19.85 -14.14
N LEU A 173 -16.55 19.54 -13.82
CA LEU A 173 -17.70 20.38 -14.19
C LEU A 173 -17.64 21.77 -13.56
N SER A 174 -17.17 21.84 -12.32
CA SER A 174 -16.94 23.09 -11.60
C SER A 174 -15.86 23.93 -12.29
N SER A 175 -14.74 23.31 -12.67
CA SER A 175 -13.66 23.99 -13.39
C SER A 175 -14.07 24.48 -14.77
N ASP A 176 -14.78 23.67 -15.56
CA ASP A 176 -15.25 24.04 -16.89
C ASP A 176 -16.19 25.26 -16.82
N ARG A 177 -17.17 25.25 -15.90
CA ARG A 177 -18.10 26.37 -15.70
C ARG A 177 -17.41 27.65 -15.23
N LEU A 178 -16.40 27.53 -14.36
CA LEU A 178 -15.59 28.69 -13.97
C LEU A 178 -14.81 29.25 -15.16
N LEU A 179 -14.14 28.40 -15.93
CA LEU A 179 -13.35 28.84 -17.09
C LEU A 179 -14.22 29.52 -18.15
N ASP A 180 -15.41 29.00 -18.42
CA ASP A 180 -16.34 29.60 -19.37
C ASP A 180 -16.87 30.95 -18.88
N GLY A 181 -17.22 31.05 -17.60
CA GLY A 181 -17.65 32.33 -17.02
C GLY A 181 -16.51 33.35 -16.89
N MET A 182 -15.30 32.91 -16.56
CA MET A 182 -14.11 33.76 -16.59
C MET A 182 -13.81 34.27 -18.00
N ARG A 183 -13.95 33.43 -19.04
CA ARG A 183 -13.78 33.85 -20.45
C ARG A 183 -14.80 34.93 -20.82
N ALA A 184 -16.07 34.73 -20.46
CA ALA A 184 -17.13 35.71 -20.71
C ALA A 184 -16.88 37.06 -20.02
N GLU A 185 -16.28 37.06 -18.83
CA GLU A 185 -15.96 38.30 -18.09
C GLU A 185 -14.62 38.93 -18.54
N LEU A 186 -13.63 38.11 -18.91
CA LEU A 186 -12.36 38.56 -19.49
C LEU A 186 -12.54 39.25 -20.84
N GLU A 187 -13.49 38.79 -21.67
CA GLU A 187 -13.89 39.47 -22.90
C GLU A 187 -14.40 40.89 -22.66
N GLN A 188 -14.89 41.21 -21.45
CA GLN A 188 -15.38 42.54 -21.08
C GLN A 188 -14.31 43.43 -20.43
N VAL A 189 -13.22 42.87 -19.90
CA VAL A 189 -12.33 43.58 -18.94
C VAL A 189 -10.87 43.73 -19.41
N THR A 190 -10.47 43.20 -20.57
CA THR A 190 -9.08 43.22 -21.07
C THR A 190 -8.30 44.52 -20.78
N GLY A 191 -7.43 44.49 -19.76
CA GLY A 191 -6.62 45.66 -19.43
C GLY A 191 -5.69 45.64 -18.21
N ASP A 192 -5.70 44.68 -17.26
CA ASP A 192 -4.48 44.30 -16.50
C ASP A 192 -4.65 43.08 -15.55
N SER A 193 -3.51 42.63 -15.02
CA SER A 193 -3.17 41.35 -14.38
C SER A 193 -4.05 40.89 -13.20
N LEU A 194 -4.61 39.68 -13.33
CA LEU A 194 -5.43 39.00 -12.32
C LEU A 194 -4.60 38.10 -11.40
N VAL A 195 -4.84 38.21 -10.10
CA VAL A 195 -4.40 37.25 -9.08
C VAL A 195 -5.50 36.19 -8.93
N MET A 196 -5.17 34.93 -9.24
CA MET A 196 -6.08 33.80 -9.18
C MET A 196 -6.16 33.23 -7.74
N PRO A 197 -7.35 33.12 -7.13
CA PRO A 197 -7.55 32.21 -6.01
C PRO A 197 -7.68 30.78 -6.55
N VAL A 198 -6.88 29.85 -6.01
CA VAL A 198 -7.01 28.42 -6.28
C VAL A 198 -8.25 27.92 -5.53
N VAL A 199 -9.30 27.53 -6.27
CA VAL A 199 -10.47 26.88 -5.67
C VAL A 199 -10.12 25.41 -5.46
N THR A 200 -9.95 25.00 -4.20
CA THR A 200 -9.53 23.65 -3.82
C THR A 200 -10.70 22.70 -3.57
N GLU A 201 -11.96 23.19 -3.55
CA GLU A 201 -13.15 22.40 -3.20
C GLU A 201 -14.24 22.44 -4.29
N PRO A 202 -14.91 21.30 -4.59
CA PRO A 202 -16.00 21.25 -5.56
C PRO A 202 -17.23 22.04 -5.08
N PHE A 203 -17.94 22.72 -6.01
CA PHE A 203 -19.11 23.53 -5.65
C PHE A 203 -20.33 22.72 -5.23
N VAL A 204 -20.38 21.43 -5.59
CA VAL A 204 -21.41 20.48 -5.21
C VAL A 204 -20.83 19.59 -4.12
N ASP A 205 -21.45 19.63 -2.94
CA ASP A 205 -21.00 18.84 -1.79
C ASP A 205 -21.41 17.37 -1.99
N LEU A 206 -20.59 16.45 -1.51
CA LEU A 206 -20.85 15.02 -1.62
C LEU A 206 -21.11 14.47 -0.23
N HIS A 207 -22.37 14.18 0.08
CA HIS A 207 -22.75 13.62 1.37
C HIS A 207 -22.91 12.11 1.26
N GLU A 208 -22.10 11.41 2.04
CA GLU A 208 -22.12 9.97 2.18
C GLU A 208 -23.09 9.59 3.29
N GLU A 209 -24.22 8.99 2.93
CA GLU A 209 -25.12 8.38 3.91
C GLU A 209 -24.77 6.88 4.02
N MET A 210 -24.01 6.56 5.06
CA MET A 210 -23.68 5.18 5.40
C MET A 210 -24.82 4.50 6.16
N ALA A 211 -25.16 3.28 5.76
CA ALA A 211 -25.92 2.36 6.60
C ALA A 211 -25.07 1.72 7.73
N GLY A 212 -23.80 2.11 7.90
CA GLY A 212 -22.96 1.71 9.03
C GLY A 212 -21.48 2.13 8.92
N GLY A 213 -20.97 2.78 9.98
CA GLY A 213 -19.58 2.94 10.47
C GLY A 213 -18.39 3.05 9.50
N GLU A 214 -17.76 4.23 9.44
CA GLU A 214 -16.56 4.60 8.65
C GLU A 214 -15.27 3.90 9.08
N LEU A 215 -14.38 3.57 8.12
CA LEU A 215 -12.97 3.23 8.36
C LEU A 215 -12.09 3.74 7.21
N MET A 216 -10.93 4.31 7.56
CA MET A 216 -10.05 5.15 6.74
C MET A 216 -9.23 4.43 5.64
N GLY A 217 -9.07 5.10 4.50
CA GLY A 217 -7.75 5.56 4.01
C GLY A 217 -6.70 4.57 3.45
N GLU A 218 -7.04 3.37 2.98
CA GLU A 218 -6.04 2.41 2.45
C GLU A 218 -6.19 2.19 0.93
N ARG A 219 -5.22 2.64 0.11
CA ARG A 219 -5.13 2.25 -1.31
C ARG A 219 -4.81 0.76 -1.40
N VAL A 220 -5.67 0.01 -2.06
CA VAL A 220 -5.61 -1.45 -2.19
C VAL A 220 -4.80 -1.83 -3.43
N ALA A 221 -3.94 -2.85 -3.33
CA ALA A 221 -3.26 -3.42 -4.50
C ALA A 221 -4.29 -3.88 -5.54
N HIS A 222 -4.25 -3.27 -6.73
CA HIS A 222 -5.21 -3.52 -7.81
C HIS A 222 -4.86 -4.75 -8.66
N ASP A 223 -3.70 -5.38 -8.40
CA ASP A 223 -3.15 -6.44 -9.22
C ASP A 223 -2.31 -7.45 -8.43
N SER A 224 -2.29 -8.69 -8.92
CA SER A 224 -1.61 -9.86 -8.35
C SER A 224 -0.11 -9.63 -8.22
N THR A 225 0.54 -9.04 -9.21
CA THR A 225 1.98 -8.76 -9.20
C THR A 225 2.35 -7.70 -8.16
N GLN A 226 1.54 -6.65 -8.02
CA GLN A 226 1.81 -5.57 -7.08
C GLN A 226 1.70 -6.00 -5.61
N HIS A 227 0.88 -7.00 -5.30
CA HIS A 227 0.85 -7.62 -3.97
C HIS A 227 1.94 -8.67 -3.80
N ASN A 228 2.04 -9.63 -4.73
CA ASN A 228 2.87 -10.81 -4.53
C ASN A 228 4.37 -10.51 -4.53
N VAL A 229 4.86 -9.61 -5.38
CA VAL A 229 6.30 -9.33 -5.43
C VAL A 229 6.82 -8.78 -4.09
N PRO A 230 6.25 -7.69 -3.51
CA PRO A 230 6.72 -7.21 -2.20
C PRO A 230 6.42 -8.20 -1.07
N ALA A 231 5.26 -8.86 -1.06
CA ALA A 231 4.90 -9.83 -0.03
C ALA A 231 5.92 -10.98 0.05
N TRP A 232 6.16 -11.64 -1.06
CA TRP A 232 7.11 -12.75 -1.09
C TRP A 232 8.55 -12.27 -0.97
N THR A 233 8.88 -11.02 -1.31
CA THR A 233 10.18 -10.42 -0.99
C THR A 233 10.41 -10.34 0.52
N VAL A 234 9.45 -9.81 1.27
CA VAL A 234 9.54 -9.73 2.73
C VAL A 234 9.60 -11.13 3.35
N PHE A 235 8.77 -12.06 2.86
CA PHE A 235 8.83 -13.46 3.28
C PHE A 235 10.24 -14.03 3.08
N ALA A 236 10.81 -13.84 1.89
CA ALA A 236 12.13 -14.33 1.51
C ALA A 236 13.23 -13.79 2.44
N MET A 237 13.18 -12.49 2.74
CA MET A 237 14.11 -11.85 3.68
C MET A 237 13.99 -12.46 5.07
N PHE A 238 12.78 -12.60 5.63
CA PHE A 238 12.58 -13.19 6.95
C PHE A 238 12.93 -14.68 7.00
N PHE A 239 12.73 -15.42 5.90
CA PHE A 239 13.05 -16.85 5.84
C PHE A 239 14.57 -17.13 5.94
N THR A 240 15.42 -16.11 5.73
CA THR A 240 16.88 -16.21 5.96
C THR A 240 17.24 -16.61 7.39
N VAL A 241 16.33 -16.42 8.37
CA VAL A 241 16.42 -16.92 9.75
C VAL A 241 16.82 -18.38 9.82
N VAL A 242 16.27 -19.24 8.96
CA VAL A 242 16.53 -20.68 8.96
C VAL A 242 18.00 -20.97 8.68
N LEU A 243 18.55 -20.33 7.65
CA LEU A 243 19.92 -20.54 7.22
C LEU A 243 20.91 -19.87 8.17
N LEU A 244 20.62 -18.63 8.56
CA LEU A 244 21.44 -17.87 9.50
C LEU A 244 21.56 -18.61 10.83
N GLY A 245 20.43 -18.92 11.47
CA GLY A 245 20.38 -19.61 12.75
C GLY A 245 21.03 -20.99 12.69
N GLY A 246 20.72 -21.78 11.65
CA GLY A 246 21.32 -23.10 11.44
C GLY A 246 22.83 -23.06 11.28
N ASN A 247 23.37 -22.07 10.55
CA ASN A 247 24.80 -21.87 10.41
C ASN A 247 25.48 -21.46 11.72
N MET A 248 24.80 -20.69 12.59
CA MET A 248 25.33 -20.37 13.92
C MET A 248 25.47 -21.62 14.78
N VAL A 249 24.47 -22.50 14.75
CA VAL A 249 24.53 -23.76 15.52
C VAL A 249 25.62 -24.68 14.97
N LYS A 250 25.68 -24.85 13.65
CA LYS A 250 26.72 -25.65 12.99
C LYS A 250 28.13 -25.14 13.28
N GLU A 251 28.32 -23.83 13.43
CA GLU A 251 29.59 -23.23 13.84
C GLU A 251 30.00 -23.62 15.27
N ARG A 252 29.05 -23.73 16.20
CA ARG A 252 29.29 -24.20 17.57
C ARG A 252 29.64 -25.69 17.61
N GLU A 253 28.90 -26.51 16.86
CA GLU A 253 29.07 -27.97 16.87
C GLU A 253 30.35 -28.43 16.16
N SER A 254 30.77 -27.73 15.10
CA SER A 254 31.90 -28.15 14.25
C SER A 254 33.29 -27.82 14.81
N GLY A 255 33.41 -27.41 16.08
CA GLY A 255 34.68 -26.99 16.70
C GLY A 255 35.27 -25.68 16.12
N ARG A 256 34.65 -25.11 15.08
CA ARG A 256 35.07 -23.83 14.46
C ARG A 256 34.96 -22.66 15.44
N MET A 257 34.01 -22.75 16.36
CA MET A 257 33.82 -21.79 17.44
C MET A 257 35.08 -21.64 18.31
N LEU A 258 35.76 -22.73 18.66
CA LEU A 258 37.00 -22.67 19.47
C LEU A 258 38.08 -21.85 18.76
N ARG A 259 38.27 -22.08 17.46
CA ARG A 259 39.23 -21.32 16.66
C ARG A 259 38.86 -19.83 16.57
N LEU A 260 37.57 -19.51 16.43
CA LEU A 260 37.09 -18.13 16.42
C LEU A 260 37.30 -17.41 17.76
N LEU A 261 37.12 -18.11 18.88
CA LEU A 261 37.35 -17.55 20.22
C LEU A 261 38.84 -17.31 20.50
N THR A 262 39.75 -18.07 19.88
CA THR A 262 41.20 -17.83 19.98
C THR A 262 41.71 -16.73 19.05
N MET A 263 40.89 -16.27 18.09
CA MET A 263 41.26 -15.17 17.19
C MET A 263 41.04 -13.82 17.88
N PRO A 264 41.90 -12.81 17.63
CA PRO A 264 41.75 -11.49 18.21
C PRO A 264 40.50 -10.78 17.67
N GLY A 265 39.44 -10.70 18.48
CA GLY A 265 38.17 -10.04 18.13
C GLY A 265 37.11 -10.25 19.22
N GLY A 266 36.17 -9.31 19.32
CA GLY A 266 35.05 -9.42 20.28
C GLY A 266 33.82 -10.09 19.68
N THR A 267 32.93 -10.63 20.52
CA THR A 267 31.63 -11.20 20.12
C THR A 267 30.79 -10.23 19.28
N GLY A 268 30.85 -8.93 19.58
CA GLY A 268 30.16 -7.89 18.82
C GLY A 268 30.66 -7.76 17.38
N GLU A 269 31.98 -7.84 17.13
CA GLU A 269 32.54 -7.79 15.77
C GLU A 269 32.09 -8.99 14.94
N ARG A 270 31.99 -10.17 15.57
CA ARG A 270 31.51 -11.42 14.94
C ARG A 270 30.03 -11.34 14.58
N ILE A 271 29.17 -10.91 15.51
CA ILE A 271 27.73 -10.78 15.28
C ILE A 271 27.48 -9.74 14.19
N LEU A 272 28.11 -8.56 14.29
CA LEU A 272 27.95 -7.48 13.32
C LEU A 272 28.38 -7.91 11.91
N GLY A 273 29.55 -8.54 11.77
CA GLY A 273 30.02 -9.02 10.47
C GLY A 273 29.08 -10.04 9.81
N ARG A 274 28.43 -10.89 10.60
CA ARG A 274 27.42 -11.84 10.10
C ARG A 274 26.12 -11.16 9.72
N MET A 275 25.60 -10.27 10.57
CA MET A 275 24.40 -9.50 10.25
C MET A 275 24.58 -8.70 8.97
N THR A 276 25.72 -8.04 8.78
CA THR A 276 26.02 -7.30 7.55
C THR A 276 26.09 -8.21 6.32
N ALA A 277 26.69 -9.40 6.43
CA ALA A 277 26.74 -10.35 5.32
C ALA A 277 25.34 -10.82 4.90
N TYR A 278 24.48 -11.18 5.86
CA TYR A 278 23.11 -11.60 5.55
C TYR A 278 22.20 -10.43 5.16
N LEU A 279 22.48 -9.20 5.60
CA LEU A 279 21.79 -8.01 5.13
C LEU A 279 22.05 -7.81 3.63
N MET A 280 23.29 -7.98 3.17
CA MET A 280 23.61 -7.95 1.73
C MET A 280 22.87 -9.04 0.95
N VAL A 281 22.71 -10.23 1.54
CA VAL A 281 21.94 -11.34 0.94
C VAL A 281 20.46 -10.96 0.81
N CYS A 282 19.84 -10.44 1.86
CA CYS A 282 18.44 -9.98 1.82
C CYS A 282 18.23 -8.88 0.78
N VAL A 283 19.13 -7.90 0.69
CA VAL A 283 19.05 -6.83 -0.32
C VAL A 283 19.20 -7.42 -1.73
N ALA A 284 20.17 -8.31 -1.96
CA ALA A 284 20.34 -8.97 -3.25
C ALA A 284 19.11 -9.82 -3.64
N GLN A 285 18.50 -10.50 -2.68
CA GLN A 285 17.28 -11.27 -2.85
C GLN A 285 16.10 -10.36 -3.20
N GLY A 286 15.94 -9.21 -2.53
CA GLY A 286 14.93 -8.23 -2.86
C GLY A 286 15.10 -7.64 -4.26
N ILE A 287 16.33 -7.32 -4.66
CA ILE A 287 16.64 -6.88 -6.03
C ILE A 287 16.24 -7.95 -7.04
N LEU A 288 16.62 -9.21 -6.80
CA LEU A 288 16.26 -10.32 -7.70
C LEU A 288 14.74 -10.44 -7.87
N LEU A 289 13.97 -10.42 -6.79
CA LEU A 289 12.53 -10.61 -6.83
C LEU A 289 11.81 -9.42 -7.48
N ILE A 290 12.29 -8.19 -7.26
CA ILE A 290 11.81 -7.00 -7.97
C ILE A 290 12.10 -7.12 -9.47
N LEU A 291 13.30 -7.56 -9.87
CA LEU A 291 13.63 -7.78 -11.28
C LEU A 291 12.75 -8.87 -11.92
N ILE A 292 12.44 -9.93 -11.20
CA ILE A 292 11.46 -10.94 -11.64
C ILE A 292 10.09 -10.28 -11.86
N GLY A 293 9.64 -9.43 -10.95
CA GLY A 293 8.39 -8.68 -11.07
C GLY A 293 8.33 -7.74 -12.28
N ILE A 294 9.46 -7.10 -12.63
CA ILE A 294 9.54 -6.13 -13.74
C ILE A 294 9.72 -6.83 -15.09
N TRP A 295 10.52 -7.90 -15.16
CA TRP A 295 10.93 -8.50 -16.44
C TRP A 295 10.39 -9.90 -16.69
N PHE A 296 10.24 -10.74 -15.67
CA PHE A 296 9.86 -12.14 -15.86
C PHE A 296 8.34 -12.35 -15.84
N LEU A 297 7.62 -11.75 -14.88
CA LEU A 297 6.16 -11.90 -14.79
C LEU A 297 5.41 -11.44 -16.07
N PRO A 298 5.80 -10.34 -16.74
CA PRO A 298 5.17 -9.96 -18.01
C PRO A 298 5.35 -10.99 -19.14
N LEU A 299 6.47 -11.73 -19.15
CA LEU A 299 6.75 -12.72 -20.19
C LEU A 299 5.79 -13.92 -20.12
N ILE A 300 5.21 -14.18 -18.95
CA ILE A 300 4.25 -15.26 -18.72
C ILE A 300 2.78 -14.78 -18.73
N GLY A 301 2.53 -13.53 -19.15
CA GLY A 301 1.19 -12.97 -19.31
C GLY A 301 0.60 -12.34 -18.05
N LEU A 302 1.38 -12.19 -16.97
CA LEU A 302 0.96 -11.47 -15.77
C LEU A 302 1.26 -9.98 -15.90
N PRO A 303 0.58 -9.09 -15.14
CA PRO A 303 0.84 -7.68 -15.26
C PRO A 303 2.21 -7.31 -14.66
N GLN A 304 2.82 -6.27 -15.22
CA GLN A 304 4.16 -5.83 -14.84
C GLN A 304 4.17 -5.12 -13.49
N LEU A 305 5.19 -5.38 -12.68
CA LEU A 305 5.46 -4.56 -11.51
C LEU A 305 5.81 -3.13 -11.94
N ARG A 306 4.91 -2.18 -11.65
CA ARG A 306 5.09 -0.78 -12.00
C ARG A 306 6.07 -0.13 -11.03
N VAL A 307 7.16 0.45 -11.56
CA VAL A 307 8.12 1.25 -10.81
C VAL A 307 8.21 2.62 -11.47
N ALA A 308 7.62 3.64 -10.84
CA ALA A 308 7.33 4.94 -11.45
C ALA A 308 8.55 5.89 -11.57
N GLY A 309 9.73 5.52 -11.07
CA GLY A 309 10.96 6.30 -11.29
C GLY A 309 12.10 6.06 -10.30
N PRO A 310 13.20 6.84 -10.41
CA PRO A 310 14.38 6.69 -9.55
C PRO A 310 14.11 6.96 -8.06
N SER A 311 13.23 7.92 -7.73
CA SER A 311 12.83 8.22 -6.35
C SER A 311 12.23 7.01 -5.65
N MET A 312 11.37 6.27 -6.35
CA MET A 312 10.75 5.05 -5.86
C MET A 312 11.77 3.93 -5.58
N ILE A 313 12.80 3.79 -6.40
CA ILE A 313 13.89 2.83 -6.17
C ILE A 313 14.64 3.16 -4.88
N VAL A 314 14.87 4.45 -4.62
CA VAL A 314 15.51 4.90 -3.36
C VAL A 314 14.62 4.56 -2.16
N LEU A 315 13.32 4.84 -2.22
CA LEU A 315 12.40 4.47 -1.14
C LEU A 315 12.32 2.95 -0.91
N LEU A 316 12.31 2.15 -1.99
CA LEU A 316 12.36 0.68 -1.90
C LEU A 316 13.63 0.20 -1.20
N PHE A 317 14.78 0.84 -1.46
CA PHE A 317 16.01 0.54 -0.75
C PHE A 317 15.93 0.92 0.73
N ILE A 318 15.35 2.08 1.04
CA ILE A 318 15.13 2.54 2.42
C ILE A 318 14.14 1.60 3.16
N ALA A 319 13.16 1.01 2.49
CA ALA A 319 12.27 0.00 3.05
C ALA A 319 12.96 -1.37 3.25
N ALA A 320 13.80 -1.76 2.29
CA ALA A 320 14.50 -3.04 2.30
C ALA A 320 15.50 -3.17 3.46
N VAL A 321 16.25 -2.10 3.77
CA VAL A 321 17.32 -2.15 4.78
C VAL A 321 16.80 -2.45 6.21
N PRO A 322 15.79 -1.74 6.75
CA PRO A 322 15.18 -2.05 8.04
C PRO A 322 14.52 -3.43 8.07
N THR A 323 13.87 -3.83 6.97
CA THR A 323 13.26 -5.16 6.83
C THR A 323 14.33 -6.26 6.91
N ALA A 324 15.44 -6.10 6.19
CA ALA A 324 16.58 -7.01 6.24
C ALA A 324 17.25 -7.02 7.63
N LEU A 325 17.32 -5.89 8.31
CA LEU A 325 17.85 -5.80 9.67
C LEU A 325 16.95 -6.55 10.67
N ALA A 326 15.63 -6.44 10.54
CA ALA A 326 14.66 -7.18 11.35
C ALA A 326 14.75 -8.69 11.11
N ALA A 327 14.88 -9.11 9.85
CA ALA A 327 15.07 -10.51 9.50
C ALA A 327 16.38 -11.09 10.05
N THR A 328 17.49 -10.38 9.88
CA THR A 328 18.81 -10.85 10.32
C THR A 328 18.95 -10.86 11.84
N SER A 329 18.40 -9.86 12.54
CA SER A 329 18.40 -9.83 14.01
C SER A 329 17.58 -10.98 14.60
N LEU A 330 16.43 -11.31 14.01
CA LEU A 330 15.66 -12.51 14.38
C LEU A 330 16.48 -13.79 14.13
N GLY A 331 17.21 -13.88 13.02
CA GLY A 331 18.04 -15.05 12.71
C GLY A 331 19.19 -15.24 13.70
N VAL A 332 19.80 -14.13 14.15
CA VAL A 332 20.79 -14.16 15.23
C VAL A 332 20.15 -14.60 16.55
N LEU A 333 18.97 -14.06 16.91
CA LEU A 333 18.26 -14.47 18.12
C LEU A 333 17.94 -15.97 18.14
N VAL A 334 17.29 -16.47 17.08
CA VAL A 334 16.94 -17.89 16.95
C VAL A 334 18.20 -18.76 16.96
N GLY A 335 19.25 -18.35 16.25
CA GLY A 335 20.54 -19.02 16.26
C GLY A 335 21.15 -19.08 17.65
N SER A 336 21.11 -17.99 18.42
CA SER A 336 21.65 -17.89 19.79
C SER A 336 20.90 -18.75 20.81
N MET A 337 19.59 -18.94 20.63
CA MET A 337 18.78 -19.74 21.55
C MET A 337 18.78 -21.24 21.21
N SER A 338 19.14 -21.61 19.99
CA SER A 338 19.04 -22.99 19.49
C SER A 338 20.28 -23.82 19.82
N ARG A 339 20.05 -25.09 20.16
CA ARG A 339 21.09 -26.09 20.49
C ARG A 339 21.41 -27.04 19.33
N SER A 340 20.49 -27.23 18.39
CA SER A 340 20.69 -28.05 17.19
C SER A 340 20.26 -27.30 15.93
N GLN A 341 20.82 -27.67 14.78
CA GLN A 341 20.46 -27.06 13.50
C GLN A 341 18.96 -27.26 13.19
N GLN A 342 18.40 -28.42 13.54
CA GLN A 342 16.98 -28.72 13.36
C GLN A 342 16.09 -27.88 14.27
N GLN A 343 16.48 -27.67 15.54
CA GLN A 343 15.74 -26.79 16.44
C GLN A 343 15.70 -25.36 15.89
N SER A 344 16.84 -24.86 15.41
CA SER A 344 16.91 -23.52 14.80
C SER A 344 16.04 -23.40 13.55
N ALA A 345 16.04 -24.42 12.70
CA ALA A 345 15.24 -24.44 11.48
C ALA A 345 13.74 -24.44 11.80
N VAL A 346 13.29 -25.29 12.73
CA VAL A 346 11.87 -25.40 13.11
C VAL A 346 11.38 -24.11 13.78
N LEU A 347 12.11 -23.58 14.77
CA LEU A 347 11.72 -22.33 15.44
C LEU A 347 11.65 -21.16 14.46
N GLY A 348 12.67 -21.03 13.61
CA GLY A 348 12.75 -19.97 12.62
C GLY A 348 11.64 -20.04 11.58
N SER A 349 11.50 -21.18 10.90
CA SER A 349 10.48 -21.37 9.86
C SER A 349 9.07 -21.25 10.41
N THR A 350 8.78 -21.84 11.57
CA THR A 350 7.44 -21.76 12.20
C THR A 350 7.06 -20.32 12.51
N PHE A 351 7.97 -19.55 13.10
CA PHE A 351 7.73 -18.13 13.39
C PHE A 351 7.43 -17.36 12.10
N VAL A 352 8.28 -17.51 11.08
CA VAL A 352 8.11 -16.78 9.80
C VAL A 352 6.81 -17.17 9.12
N VAL A 353 6.46 -18.46 9.06
CA VAL A 353 5.23 -18.93 8.42
C VAL A 353 3.99 -18.38 9.13
N ILE A 354 3.90 -18.49 10.46
CA ILE A 354 2.75 -17.97 11.22
C ILE A 354 2.64 -16.46 11.05
N MET A 355 3.74 -15.73 11.23
CA MET A 355 3.76 -14.27 11.08
C MET A 355 3.47 -13.83 9.65
N SER A 356 3.80 -14.64 8.64
CA SER A 356 3.48 -14.36 7.23
C SER A 356 2.01 -14.55 6.91
N ALA A 357 1.39 -15.58 7.49
CA ALA A 357 -0.02 -15.90 7.28
C ALA A 357 -0.92 -14.81 7.89
N ILE A 358 -0.59 -14.34 9.09
CA ILE A 358 -1.35 -13.26 9.75
C ILE A 358 -0.93 -11.86 9.27
N GLY A 359 0.33 -11.70 8.84
CA GLY A 359 0.94 -10.41 8.52
C GLY A 359 0.67 -9.88 7.12
N GLY A 360 -0.24 -10.51 6.38
CA GLY A 360 -0.69 -9.97 5.10
C GLY A 360 0.05 -10.48 3.88
N ILE A 361 1.06 -11.34 4.06
CA ILE A 361 1.86 -11.84 2.95
C ILE A 361 1.01 -12.74 2.03
N TRP A 362 0.30 -13.70 2.61
CA TRP A 362 -0.45 -14.72 1.85
C TRP A 362 -1.80 -14.18 1.39
N VAL A 363 -2.47 -13.48 2.29
CA VAL A 363 -3.81 -12.91 2.13
C VAL A 363 -3.73 -11.48 2.64
N PRO A 364 -4.13 -10.46 1.87
CA PRO A 364 -4.05 -9.08 2.34
C PRO A 364 -4.86 -8.80 3.62
N LEU A 365 -4.32 -7.96 4.52
CA LEU A 365 -4.97 -7.65 5.80
C LEU A 365 -6.36 -7.01 5.68
N TYR A 366 -6.59 -6.23 4.62
CA TYR A 366 -7.84 -5.50 4.43
C TYR A 366 -9.05 -6.41 4.15
N ILE A 367 -8.84 -7.63 3.66
CA ILE A 367 -9.91 -8.64 3.50
C ILE A 367 -10.07 -9.57 4.71
N MET A 368 -9.19 -9.45 5.71
CA MET A 368 -9.28 -10.27 6.92
C MET A 368 -10.32 -9.72 7.92
N PRO A 369 -10.93 -10.60 8.74
CA PRO A 369 -11.79 -10.20 9.86
C PRO A 369 -11.07 -9.29 10.87
N PRO A 370 -11.80 -8.46 11.65
CA PRO A 370 -11.19 -7.46 12.54
C PRO A 370 -10.17 -8.02 13.54
N ALA A 371 -10.47 -9.17 14.15
CA ALA A 371 -9.55 -9.82 15.10
C ALA A 371 -8.23 -10.24 14.45
N MET A 372 -8.28 -10.75 13.23
CA MET A 372 -7.09 -11.18 12.49
C MET A 372 -6.31 -9.97 11.98
N ARG A 373 -6.99 -8.89 11.59
CA ARG A 373 -6.34 -7.61 11.21
C ARG A 373 -5.57 -7.00 12.39
N ALA A 374 -6.16 -6.98 13.58
CA ALA A 374 -5.50 -6.49 14.78
C ALA A 374 -4.24 -7.32 15.14
N LEU A 375 -4.31 -8.65 15.01
CA LEU A 375 -3.15 -9.52 15.19
C LEU A 375 -2.10 -9.34 14.10
N GLY A 376 -2.53 -9.17 12.85
CA GLY A 376 -1.66 -8.96 11.70
C GLY A 376 -0.82 -7.70 11.84
N GLN A 377 -1.38 -6.63 12.40
CA GLN A 377 -0.68 -5.37 12.67
C GLN A 377 0.48 -5.50 13.67
N LEU A 378 0.57 -6.59 14.43
CA LEU A 378 1.69 -6.89 15.34
C LEU A 378 2.81 -7.68 14.66
N SER A 379 2.61 -8.15 13.42
CA SER A 379 3.58 -8.97 12.71
C SER A 379 4.73 -8.13 12.15
N PRO A 380 6.00 -8.51 12.37
CA PRO A 380 7.12 -7.84 11.73
C PRO A 380 7.14 -8.02 10.20
N LEU A 381 6.48 -9.06 9.69
CA LEU A 381 6.30 -9.25 8.25
C LEU A 381 5.25 -8.27 7.69
N HIS A 382 4.25 -7.88 8.50
CA HIS A 382 3.29 -6.84 8.11
C HIS A 382 3.98 -5.48 7.99
N TRP A 383 4.77 -5.07 8.98
CA TRP A 383 5.51 -3.80 8.91
C TRP A 383 6.49 -3.76 7.74
N GLY A 384 7.12 -4.90 7.43
CA GLY A 384 7.94 -5.06 6.23
C GLY A 384 7.14 -4.87 4.95
N LEU A 385 6.02 -5.59 4.79
CA LEU A 385 5.15 -5.46 3.61
C LEU A 385 4.65 -4.02 3.45
N GLU A 386 4.24 -3.40 4.53
CA GLU A 386 3.74 -2.03 4.54
C GLU A 386 4.82 -1.01 4.12
N ALA A 387 6.07 -1.22 4.54
CA ALA A 387 7.19 -0.41 4.10
C ALA A 387 7.44 -0.52 2.58
N PHE A 388 7.18 -1.67 1.96
CA PHE A 388 7.24 -1.82 0.50
C PHE A 388 6.00 -1.23 -0.20
N ASN A 389 4.82 -1.30 0.43
CA ASN A 389 3.57 -0.79 -0.14
C ASN A 389 3.52 0.74 -0.25
N VAL A 390 4.18 1.49 0.66
CA VAL A 390 4.23 2.96 0.57
C VAL A 390 4.76 3.44 -0.79
N PRO A 391 5.97 3.03 -1.24
CA PRO A 391 6.45 3.42 -2.56
C PRO A 391 5.75 2.69 -3.72
N LEU A 392 5.28 1.45 -3.55
CA LEU A 392 4.71 0.65 -4.65
C LEU A 392 3.24 0.96 -4.97
N LEU A 393 2.44 1.26 -3.94
CA LEU A 393 0.98 1.41 -4.08
C LEU A 393 0.52 2.83 -3.80
N ARG A 394 1.17 3.53 -2.85
CA ARG A 394 0.70 4.84 -2.37
C ARG A 394 1.41 6.01 -3.02
N GLU A 395 2.55 5.76 -3.67
CA GLU A 395 3.46 6.80 -4.17
C GLU A 395 3.84 7.80 -3.06
N GLY A 396 3.90 7.31 -1.82
CA GLY A 396 4.08 8.11 -0.62
C GLY A 396 5.52 8.57 -0.42
N ASP A 397 5.67 9.62 0.37
CA ASP A 397 6.98 10.22 0.70
C ASP A 397 7.70 9.48 1.84
N LEU A 398 8.94 9.90 2.11
CA LEU A 398 9.77 9.37 3.20
C LEU A 398 9.07 9.44 4.58
N TRP A 399 8.21 10.44 4.80
CA TRP A 399 7.46 10.59 6.05
C TRP A 399 6.36 9.55 6.23
N GLU A 400 5.74 9.10 5.14
CA GLU A 400 4.73 8.04 5.18
C GLU A 400 5.35 6.66 5.38
N LEU A 401 6.65 6.52 5.07
CA LEU A 401 7.41 5.29 5.28
C LEU A 401 7.81 5.07 6.76
N LEU A 402 7.95 6.16 7.52
CA LEU A 402 8.48 6.14 8.89
C LEU A 402 7.67 5.27 9.88
N PRO A 403 6.32 5.33 9.88
CA PRO A 403 5.48 4.50 10.75
C PRO A 403 5.70 2.99 10.56
N SER A 404 6.07 2.57 9.35
CA SER A 404 6.34 1.16 9.02
C SER A 404 7.78 0.74 9.35
N VAL A 405 8.73 1.68 9.24
CA VAL A 405 10.16 1.43 9.52
C VAL A 405 10.47 1.45 11.02
N ALA A 406 9.87 2.35 11.79
CA ALA A 406 10.10 2.47 13.22
C ALA A 406 9.91 1.15 14.01
N PRO A 407 8.80 0.40 13.86
CA PRO A 407 8.61 -0.85 14.58
C PRO A 407 9.57 -1.95 14.12
N LEU A 408 10.01 -1.98 12.85
CA LEU A 408 11.05 -2.89 12.36
C LEU A 408 12.41 -2.65 13.04
N LEU A 409 12.79 -1.39 13.18
CA LEU A 409 14.03 -1.01 13.87
C LEU A 409 13.97 -1.36 15.37
N LEU A 410 12.84 -1.06 16.02
CA LEU A 410 12.62 -1.43 17.42
C LEU A 410 12.70 -2.95 17.61
N PHE A 411 12.01 -3.71 16.76
CA PHE A 411 12.06 -5.17 16.77
C PHE A 411 13.49 -5.69 16.59
N SER A 412 14.26 -5.06 15.70
CA SER A 412 15.66 -5.41 15.48
C SER A 412 16.50 -5.22 16.74
N VAL A 413 16.37 -4.07 17.41
CA VAL A 413 17.08 -3.77 18.66
C VAL A 413 16.71 -4.77 19.75
N VAL A 414 15.42 -5.06 19.93
CA VAL A 414 14.94 -6.05 20.91
C VAL A 414 15.52 -7.44 20.62
N CYS A 415 15.51 -7.88 19.37
CA CYS A 415 16.06 -9.19 18.98
C CYS A 415 17.57 -9.26 19.23
N ILE A 416 18.33 -8.21 18.91
CA ILE A 416 19.78 -8.16 19.15
C ILE A 416 20.08 -8.20 20.65
N ILE A 417 19.37 -7.42 21.46
CA ILE A 417 19.56 -7.42 22.93
C ILE A 417 19.26 -8.81 23.49
N ALA A 418 18.13 -9.41 23.11
CA ALA A 418 17.76 -10.76 23.53
C ALA A 418 18.80 -11.80 23.09
N ALA A 419 19.36 -11.66 21.88
CA ALA A 419 20.39 -12.55 21.37
C ALA A 419 21.70 -12.45 22.16
N ILE A 420 22.12 -11.23 22.53
CA ILE A 420 23.31 -11.00 23.35
C ILE A 420 23.12 -11.61 24.75
N VAL A 421 21.94 -11.43 25.36
CA VAL A 421 21.61 -12.05 26.66
C VAL A 421 21.64 -13.57 26.56
N ALA A 422 21.09 -14.14 25.48
CA ALA A 422 21.11 -15.58 25.24
C ALA A 422 22.54 -16.14 25.06
N GLU A 423 23.40 -15.47 24.27
CA GLU A 423 24.80 -15.90 24.09
C GLU A 423 25.60 -15.86 25.39
N ARG A 424 25.40 -14.83 26.23
CA ARG A 424 26.08 -14.74 27.53
C ARG A 424 25.73 -15.93 28.40
N ARG A 425 24.45 -16.29 28.51
CA ARG A 425 24.00 -17.45 29.31
C ARG A 425 24.54 -18.78 28.80
N ALA A 426 24.72 -18.92 27.48
CA ALA A 426 25.23 -20.14 26.86
C ALA A 426 26.75 -20.32 27.05
N THR A 427 27.50 -19.23 27.19
CA THR A 427 28.98 -19.28 27.36
C THR A 427 29.39 -19.70 28.78
N TYR A 428 28.49 -19.61 29.77
CA TYR A 428 28.72 -20.02 31.17
C TYR A 428 28.24 -21.45 31.48
N ARG A 429 27.90 -22.24 30.46
CA ARG A 429 27.57 -23.67 30.56
C ARG A 429 28.60 -24.47 29.79
#